data_AF-X1TNQ2-F1
#
_entry.id   AF-X1TNQ2-F1
#
_cell.length_a   1.000
_cell.length_b   1.000
_cell.length_c   1.000
_cell.angle_alpha   90.00
_cell.angle_beta   90.00
_cell.angle_gamma   90.00
#
_symmetry.space_group_name_H-M   'P 1'
#
loop_
_entity.id
_entity.type
_entity.pdbx_description
1 polymer ?
#
loop_
_entity_poly.entity_id
_entity_poly.type
_entity_poly.pdbx_seq_one_letter_code
_entity_poly.pdbx_strand_id
1 'polypeptide(L)'
;DENNPIQIYSNDVASTDWTHIAATYDGSVFKLYINGLLQADTAAAVGSIDDDSSGILTIGAHPNPTAYFEGLIDEVIIYDKALNQQAIEALAGI
;
A
#
# COMPACT_ATOMS: atom_id res chain seq x y z
N ASP A 1 -5.80 -8.05 14.68
CA ASP A 1 -6.71 -9.20 14.55
C ASP A 1 -7.51 -8.99 13.27
N GLU A 2 -7.94 -10.07 12.63
CA GLU A 2 -8.71 -10.06 11.38
C GLU A 2 -10.03 -9.28 11.45
N ASN A 3 -10.51 -8.93 12.66
CA ASN A 3 -11.78 -8.24 12.88
C ASN A 3 -11.61 -6.72 13.05
N ASN A 4 -10.39 -6.21 13.13
CA ASN A 4 -10.09 -4.78 13.13
C ASN A 4 -8.70 -4.51 12.51
N PRO A 5 -8.57 -4.57 11.18
CA PRO A 5 -7.31 -4.29 10.51
C PRO A 5 -6.89 -2.84 10.77
N ILE A 6 -5.59 -2.61 10.84
CA ILE A 6 -5.07 -1.24 10.88
C ILE A 6 -5.30 -0.61 9.52
N GLN A 7 -6.06 0.48 9.50
CA GLN A 7 -6.43 1.16 8.28
C GLN A 7 -5.71 2.49 8.19
N ILE A 8 -5.28 2.81 6.97
CA ILE A 8 -4.62 4.06 6.62
C ILE A 8 -5.23 4.57 5.31
N TYR A 9 -5.56 5.86 5.27
CA TYR A 9 -6.34 6.45 4.17
C TYR A 9 -5.70 7.74 3.68
N SER A 10 -5.92 8.07 2.40
CA SER A 10 -5.68 9.40 1.83
C SER A 10 -6.79 9.72 0.83
N ASN A 11 -7.06 11.02 0.63
CA ASN A 11 -8.02 11.52 -0.35
C ASN A 11 -7.33 12.16 -1.58
N ASP A 12 -6.02 11.97 -1.74
CA ASP A 12 -5.18 12.70 -2.71
C ASP A 12 -4.97 11.93 -4.03
N VAL A 13 -5.93 11.08 -4.42
CA VAL A 13 -5.87 10.30 -5.66
C VAL A 13 -6.80 10.94 -6.69
N ALA A 14 -6.23 11.54 -7.73
CA ALA A 14 -6.97 12.05 -8.88
C ALA A 14 -7.39 10.90 -9.81
N SER A 15 -8.62 10.90 -10.30
CA SER A 15 -9.20 9.75 -11.01
C SER A 15 -8.77 9.59 -12.47
N THR A 16 -8.05 10.55 -13.05
CA THR A 16 -7.71 10.53 -14.49
C THR A 16 -6.22 10.45 -14.79
N ASP A 17 -5.35 10.64 -13.79
CA ASP A 17 -3.90 10.71 -13.98
C ASP A 17 -3.20 9.52 -13.33
N TRP A 18 -2.06 9.11 -13.90
CA TRP A 18 -1.20 8.12 -13.27
C TRP A 18 -0.76 8.61 -11.90
N THR A 19 -1.02 7.79 -10.88
CA THR A 19 -0.65 8.09 -9.50
C THR A 19 0.29 7.00 -9.00
N HIS A 20 1.47 7.39 -8.54
CA HIS A 20 2.36 6.46 -7.85
C HIS A 20 1.85 6.25 -6.42
N ILE A 21 1.55 5.01 -6.07
CA ILE A 21 1.08 4.61 -4.74
C ILE A 21 2.10 3.66 -4.13
N ALA A 22 2.55 3.94 -2.91
CA ALA A 22 3.41 3.05 -2.17
C ALA A 22 2.98 2.92 -0.71
N ALA A 23 3.20 1.75 -0.13
CA ALA A 23 3.05 1.51 1.30
C ALA A 23 4.30 0.84 1.84
N THR A 24 4.72 1.22 3.06
CA THR A 24 5.86 0.59 3.73
C THR A 24 5.48 0.17 5.13
N TYR A 25 6.02 -0.95 5.59
CA TYR A 25 5.89 -1.42 6.96
C TYR A 25 7.22 -1.92 7.49
N ASP A 26 7.66 -1.39 8.63
CA ASP A 26 8.94 -1.73 9.26
C ASP A 26 8.81 -2.70 10.45
N GLY A 27 7.63 -3.30 10.65
CA GLY A 27 7.31 -4.11 11.84
C GLY A 27 6.68 -3.31 12.98
N SER A 28 6.62 -1.98 12.85
CA SER A 28 6.05 -1.08 13.86
C SER A 28 5.11 -0.03 13.26
N VAL A 29 5.51 0.62 12.16
CA VAL A 29 4.79 1.75 11.55
C VAL A 29 4.42 1.42 10.10
N PHE A 30 3.14 1.55 9.78
CA PHE A 30 2.69 1.61 8.38
C PHE A 30 2.71 3.04 7.89
N LYS A 31 3.14 3.23 6.64
CA LYS A 31 3.14 4.52 5.96
C LYS A 31 2.53 4.36 4.58
N LEU A 32 1.72 5.35 4.18
CA LEU A 32 1.10 5.45 2.87
C LEU A 32 1.65 6.68 2.15
N TYR A 33 2.08 6.48 0.92
CA TYR A 33 2.65 7.50 0.07
C TYR A 33 1.84 7.63 -1.22
N ILE A 34 1.61 8.87 -1.63
CA ILE A 34 0.99 9.22 -2.91
C ILE A 34 1.92 10.19 -3.63
N ASN A 35 2.27 9.87 -4.88
CA ASN A 35 3.23 10.63 -5.69
C ASN A 35 4.54 10.93 -4.96
N GLY A 36 5.04 9.95 -4.21
CA GLY A 36 6.29 10.05 -3.46
C GLY A 36 6.17 10.70 -2.09
N LEU A 37 5.06 11.40 -1.79
CA LEU A 37 4.87 12.16 -0.56
C LEU A 37 4.14 11.33 0.51
N LEU A 38 4.60 11.43 1.76
CA LEU A 38 3.93 10.80 2.90
C LEU A 38 2.56 11.44 3.11
N GLN A 39 1.50 10.65 3.00
CA GLN A 39 0.12 11.12 3.17
C GLN A 39 -0.45 10.76 4.53
N ALA A 40 -0.06 9.58 5.05
CA ALA A 40 -0.49 9.13 6.35
C ALA A 40 0.51 8.13 6.91
N ASP A 41 0.55 8.04 8.23
CA ASP A 41 1.22 6.98 8.98
C ASP A 41 0.36 6.52 10.15
N THR A 42 0.61 5.31 10.62
CA THR A 42 0.00 4.79 11.83
C THR A 42 0.94 3.80 12.50
N ALA A 43 1.07 3.91 13.81
CA ALA A 43 1.71 2.89 14.62
C ALA A 43 0.78 1.67 14.67
N ALA A 44 1.21 0.57 14.06
CA ALA A 44 0.49 -0.68 14.10
C ALA A 44 0.70 -1.40 15.43
N ALA A 45 -0.18 -2.37 15.70
CA ALA A 45 0.17 -3.48 16.57
C ALA A 45 1.48 -4.09 16.03
N VAL A 46 2.49 -4.15 16.91
CA VAL A 46 3.82 -4.70 16.59
C VAL A 46 3.65 -6.16 16.16
N GLY A 47 4.23 -6.56 15.03
CA GLY A 47 4.10 -7.93 14.56
C GLY A 47 4.42 -8.16 13.09
N SER A 48 4.04 -9.35 12.61
CA SER A 48 4.08 -9.68 11.19
C SER A 48 2.81 -9.18 10.51
N ILE A 49 2.87 -8.98 9.19
CA ILE A 49 1.66 -8.79 8.40
C ILE A 49 0.92 -10.13 8.37
N ASP A 50 -0.32 -10.15 8.86
CA ASP A 50 -1.20 -11.31 8.76
C ASP A 50 -1.56 -11.54 7.28
N ASP A 51 -1.55 -12.80 6.84
CA ASP A 51 -2.07 -13.16 5.53
C ASP A 51 -3.60 -13.26 5.57
N ASP A 52 -4.25 -13.08 4.41
CA ASP A 52 -5.59 -13.63 4.24
C ASP A 52 -5.47 -15.15 4.33
N SER A 53 -6.50 -15.81 4.87
CA SER A 53 -6.67 -17.27 4.93
C SER A 53 -6.35 -18.03 3.64
N SER A 54 -6.39 -17.36 2.48
CA SER A 54 -6.01 -17.91 1.17
C SER A 54 -4.50 -17.96 0.92
N GLY A 55 -3.71 -17.08 1.56
CA GLY A 55 -2.27 -16.90 1.31
C GLY A 55 -1.93 -16.41 -0.10
N ILE A 56 -2.92 -15.97 -0.89
CA ILE A 56 -2.74 -15.57 -2.29
C ILE A 56 -2.61 -14.05 -2.38
N LEU A 57 -1.53 -13.57 -2.98
CA LEU A 57 -1.39 -12.18 -3.39
C LEU A 57 -2.21 -11.92 -4.66
N THR A 58 -3.14 -10.97 -4.60
CA THR A 58 -3.92 -10.51 -5.75
C THR A 58 -3.68 -9.04 -6.05
N ILE A 59 -3.78 -8.67 -7.33
CA ILE A 59 -3.67 -7.29 -7.82
C ILE A 59 -4.97 -6.94 -8.54
N GLY A 60 -5.55 -5.77 -8.23
CA GLY A 60 -6.81 -5.30 -8.84
C GLY A 60 -8.08 -5.94 -8.28
N ALA A 61 -7.98 -6.79 -7.25
CA ALA A 61 -9.11 -7.44 -6.58
C ALA A 61 -8.66 -8.08 -5.26
N HIS A 62 -9.63 -8.39 -4.38
CA HIS A 62 -9.44 -9.29 -3.24
C HIS A 62 -9.44 -10.76 -3.70
N PRO A 63 -8.82 -11.73 -2.97
CA PRO A 63 -8.83 -13.16 -3.35
C PRO A 63 -10.24 -13.76 -3.57
N ASN A 64 -11.24 -13.23 -2.86
CA ASN A 64 -12.66 -13.55 -3.05
C ASN A 64 -13.43 -12.29 -3.50
N PRO A 65 -13.32 -11.87 -4.76
CA PRO A 65 -13.80 -10.55 -5.18
C PRO A 65 -15.30 -10.54 -5.42
N THR A 66 -15.95 -9.47 -4.97
CA THR A 66 -17.29 -9.06 -5.42
C THR A 66 -17.24 -7.89 -6.41
N ALA A 67 -16.07 -7.29 -6.58
CA ALA A 67 -15.77 -6.20 -7.50
C ALA A 67 -14.29 -6.23 -7.91
N TYR A 68 -13.96 -5.55 -9.00
CA TYR A 68 -12.61 -5.41 -9.54
C TYR A 68 -12.24 -3.93 -9.64
N PHE A 69 -10.94 -3.64 -9.61
CA PHE A 69 -10.43 -2.30 -9.91
C PHE A 69 -10.67 -1.96 -11.38
N GLU A 70 -11.38 -0.86 -11.64
CA GLU A 70 -11.67 -0.36 -12.98
C GLU A 70 -10.64 0.72 -13.35
N GLY A 71 -9.46 0.29 -13.80
CA GLY A 71 -8.37 1.18 -14.19
C GLY A 71 -7.17 0.45 -14.77
N LEU A 72 -6.06 1.18 -14.90
CA LEU A 72 -4.78 0.62 -15.32
C LEU A 72 -3.84 0.51 -14.11
N ILE A 73 -3.03 -0.54 -14.09
CA ILE A 73 -1.98 -0.78 -13.10
C ILE A 73 -0.70 -1.06 -13.89
N ASP A 74 0.40 -0.45 -13.47
CA ASP A 74 1.70 -0.66 -14.08
C ASP A 74 2.80 -0.67 -13.00
N GLU A 75 3.94 -1.29 -13.31
CA GLU A 75 5.17 -1.32 -12.48
C GLU A 75 4.95 -1.79 -11.02
N VAL A 76 4.36 -2.98 -10.85
CA VAL A 76 4.14 -3.56 -9.51
C VAL A 76 5.43 -4.16 -8.95
N ILE A 77 5.88 -3.65 -7.80
CA ILE A 77 7.10 -4.08 -7.12
C ILE A 77 6.81 -4.38 -5.64
N ILE A 78 7.41 -5.45 -5.11
CA ILE A 78 7.37 -5.80 -3.69
C ILE A 78 8.80 -5.96 -3.19
N TYR A 79 9.09 -5.33 -2.04
CA TYR A 79 10.37 -5.40 -1.36
C TYR A 79 10.24 -6.20 -0.05
N ASP A 80 11.33 -6.84 0.35
CA ASP A 80 11.46 -7.56 1.64
C ASP A 80 11.81 -6.63 2.82
N LYS A 81 11.78 -5.31 2.59
CA LYS A 81 12.11 -4.28 3.58
C LYS A 81 11.28 -3.01 3.36
N ALA A 82 11.08 -2.26 4.45
CA ALA A 82 10.56 -0.90 4.36
C ALA A 82 11.56 0.01 3.64
N LEU A 83 11.10 0.68 2.58
CA LEU A 83 11.85 1.75 1.93
C LEU A 83 11.72 3.05 2.74
N ASN A 84 12.73 3.91 2.63
CA ASN A 84 12.68 5.24 3.23
C ASN A 84 12.07 6.27 2.25
N GLN A 85 11.78 7.47 2.76
CA GLN A 85 11.19 8.57 1.98
C GLN A 85 11.94 8.83 0.66
N GLN A 86 13.28 8.91 0.71
CA GLN A 86 14.11 9.21 -0.46
C GLN A 86 14.00 8.14 -1.55
N ALA A 87 13.94 6.87 -1.17
CA ALA A 87 13.74 5.78 -2.12
C ALA A 87 12.34 5.83 -2.75
N ILE A 88 11.32 6.20 -1.98
CA ILE A 88 9.95 6.36 -2.45
C ILE A 88 9.82 7.55 -3.41
N GLU A 89 10.46 8.69 -3.11
CA GLU A 89 10.56 9.85 -4.00
C GLU A 89 11.21 9.48 -5.34
N ALA A 90 12.33 8.76 -5.29
CA ALA A 90 13.03 8.31 -6.50
C ALA A 90 12.17 7.38 -7.37
N LEU A 91 11.38 6.49 -6.77
CA LEU A 91 10.44 5.62 -7.51
C LEU A 91 9.26 6.40 -8.10
N ALA A 92 8.79 7.45 -7.40
CA ALA A 92 7.77 8.36 -7.90
C ALA A 92 8.28 9.34 -8.97
N GLY A 93 9.60 9.38 -9.21
CA GLY A 93 10.23 10.25 -10.19
C GLY A 93 10.33 11.72 -9.77
N ILE A 94 10.39 11.98 -8.45
CA ILE A 94 10.51 13.34 -7.88
C ILE A 94 11.77 13.53 -7.04
#